data_AF-A0A6J4UUP0-F1
#
_entry.id   AF-A0A6J4UUP0-F1
#
_cell.length_a   1.000
_cell.length_b   1.000
_cell.length_c   1.000
_cell.angle_alpha   90.00
_cell.angle_beta   90.00
_cell.angle_gamma   90.00
#
_symmetry.space_group_name_H-M   'P 1'
#
loop_
_entity.id
_entity.type
_entity.pdbx_description
1 polymer ?
#
loop_
_entity_poly.entity_id
_entity_poly.type
_entity_poly.pdbx_seq_one_letter_code
_entity_poly.pdbx_strand_id
1 'polypeptide(L)'
;VPGEWAGRPGTLPGYRLRVSAAAERRGGTVVVRLLGVAAVTVPGDPSAADVVAAPRPGRSALVVESSCLVRLARDRAGELTRQPITHGWADWVDGWAVDPGTADPGTADPPPGGVFRTAWETTRTGRDRRLDLASPPVPAAAGGTVRVRVFDPLGGRWDTICRIS
;
A
#
# COMPACT_ATOMS: atom_id res chain seq x y z
N VAL A 1 -9.00 16.71 3.33
CA VAL A 1 -8.77 15.46 4.09
C VAL A 1 -8.55 14.35 3.09
N PRO A 2 -7.41 13.65 3.08
CA PRO A 2 -7.22 12.48 2.23
C PRO A 2 -8.22 11.41 2.67
N GLY A 3 -8.98 10.86 1.73
CA GLY A 3 -9.99 9.84 2.01
C GLY A 3 -9.32 8.52 2.32
N GLU A 4 -9.34 8.12 3.58
CA GLU A 4 -8.79 6.87 4.07
C GLU A 4 -9.85 5.77 3.92
N TRP A 5 -9.69 4.88 2.94
CA TRP A 5 -10.57 3.72 2.78
C TRP A 5 -9.73 2.45 2.60
N ALA A 6 -10.00 1.48 3.47
CA ALA A 6 -9.21 0.26 3.56
C ALA A 6 -9.50 -0.71 2.40
N GLY A 7 -8.44 -1.10 1.69
CA GLY A 7 -8.47 -2.29 0.85
C GLY A 7 -8.70 -3.57 1.67
N ARG A 8 -8.80 -4.72 0.99
CA ARG A 8 -8.89 -6.01 1.68
C ARG A 8 -7.63 -6.17 2.55
N PRO A 9 -7.77 -6.54 3.84
CA PRO A 9 -6.60 -6.74 4.69
C PRO A 9 -5.64 -7.70 3.98
N GLY A 10 -4.40 -7.23 3.81
CA GLY A 10 -3.30 -8.08 3.40
C GLY A 10 -3.09 -9.23 4.39
N THR A 11 -2.24 -10.16 4.02
CA THR A 11 -2.08 -11.45 4.70
C THR A 11 -1.42 -11.35 6.09
N LEU A 12 -0.97 -10.15 6.49
CA LEU A 12 -0.50 -9.94 7.85
C LEU A 12 -1.65 -9.44 8.73
N PRO A 13 -1.93 -10.18 9.80
CA PRO A 13 -2.98 -9.84 10.73
C PRO A 13 -2.70 -8.47 11.39
N GLY A 14 -3.75 -7.72 11.72
CA GLY A 14 -3.69 -6.63 12.68
C GLY A 14 -3.25 -5.26 12.18
N TYR A 15 -2.95 -5.11 10.89
CA TYR A 15 -2.63 -3.79 10.33
C TYR A 15 -3.41 -3.45 9.07
N ARG A 16 -3.44 -2.16 8.77
CA ARG A 16 -3.79 -1.59 7.48
C ARG A 16 -2.66 -0.71 6.97
N LEU A 17 -2.50 -0.60 5.65
CA LEU A 17 -1.57 0.39 5.09
C LEU A 17 -2.31 1.70 4.82
N ARG A 18 -1.80 2.80 5.38
CA ARG A 18 -2.15 4.15 4.99
C ARG A 18 -1.24 4.58 3.86
N VAL A 19 -1.84 4.87 2.71
CA VAL A 19 -1.14 5.33 1.51
C VAL A 19 -1.28 6.85 1.40
N SER A 20 -0.17 7.53 1.12
CA SER A 20 -0.14 8.97 0.83
C SER A 20 0.33 9.19 -0.60
N ALA A 21 -0.42 9.96 -1.36
CA ALA A 21 -0.11 10.31 -2.73
C ALA A 21 -0.52 11.76 -3.04
N ALA A 22 0.12 12.35 -4.05
CA ALA A 22 -0.27 13.62 -4.65
C ALA A 22 -0.61 13.41 -6.13
N ALA A 23 -1.54 14.19 -6.66
CA ALA A 23 -1.95 14.13 -8.06
C ALA A 23 -2.00 15.56 -8.62
N GLU A 24 -1.23 15.83 -9.67
CA GLU A 24 -1.10 17.16 -10.27
C GLU A 24 -1.65 17.14 -11.70
N ARG A 25 -2.66 17.99 -11.98
CA ARG A 25 -3.23 18.08 -13.34
C ARG A 25 -2.36 18.94 -14.25
N ARG A 26 -2.17 18.47 -15.48
CA ARG A 26 -1.56 19.23 -16.57
C ARG A 26 -2.37 19.02 -17.84
N GLY A 27 -3.22 19.99 -18.17
CA GLY A 27 -4.17 19.89 -19.27
C GLY A 27 -5.10 18.68 -19.12
N GLY A 28 -5.14 17.82 -20.12
CA GLY A 28 -5.94 16.58 -20.13
C GLY A 28 -5.32 15.40 -19.38
N THR A 29 -4.19 15.59 -18.70
CA THR A 29 -3.46 14.51 -18.01
C THR A 29 -3.24 14.83 -16.54
N VAL A 30 -2.92 13.79 -15.76
CA VAL A 30 -2.56 13.87 -14.34
C VAL A 30 -1.30 13.06 -14.10
N VAL A 31 -0.38 13.60 -13.31
CA VAL A 31 0.79 12.87 -12.81
C VAL A 31 0.56 12.58 -11.34
N VAL A 32 0.65 11.30 -10.97
CA VAL A 32 0.48 10.86 -9.59
C VAL A 32 1.84 10.55 -8.98
N ARG A 33 2.07 10.97 -7.74
CA ARG A 33 3.29 10.69 -6.97
C ARG A 33 2.93 9.97 -5.68
N LEU A 34 3.58 8.83 -5.46
CA LEU A 34 3.50 8.10 -4.19
C LEU A 34 4.46 8.75 -3.20
N LEU A 35 3.92 9.26 -2.08
CA LEU A 35 4.68 10.03 -1.09
C LEU A 35 5.04 9.21 0.14
N GLY A 36 4.26 8.17 0.44
CA GLY A 36 4.53 7.33 1.59
C GLY A 36 3.52 6.21 1.79
N VAL A 37 3.98 5.17 2.48
CA VAL A 37 3.15 4.06 2.95
C VAL A 37 3.48 3.82 4.41
N ALA A 38 2.47 3.81 5.27
CA ALA A 38 2.65 3.57 6.69
C ALA A 38 1.71 2.45 7.13
N ALA A 39 2.24 1.44 7.81
CA ALA A 39 1.41 0.45 8.47
C ALA A 39 0.81 1.05 9.75
N VAL A 40 -0.50 0.93 9.88
CA VAL A 40 -1.31 1.44 10.99
C VAL A 40 -2.01 0.25 11.64
N THR A 41 -1.79 0.06 12.93
CA THR A 41 -2.49 -0.97 13.71
C THR A 41 -3.97 -0.63 13.78
N VAL A 42 -4.84 -1.62 13.63
CA VAL A 42 -6.28 -1.43 13.78
C VAL A 42 -6.66 -1.70 15.24
N PRO A 43 -7.07 -0.68 16.03
CA PRO A 43 -7.48 -0.90 17.40
C PRO A 43 -8.69 -1.84 17.46
N GLY A 44 -8.64 -2.85 18.34
CA GLY A 44 -9.72 -3.83 18.51
C GLY A 44 -9.73 -4.96 17.47
N ASP A 45 -8.78 -5.00 16.54
CA ASP A 45 -8.59 -6.17 15.68
C ASP A 45 -7.89 -7.28 16.49
N PRO A 46 -8.53 -8.44 16.74
CA PRO A 46 -7.92 -9.52 17.52
C PRO A 46 -6.64 -10.04 16.86
N SER A 47 -6.53 -9.90 15.55
CA SER A 47 -5.35 -10.29 14.80
C SER A 47 -4.18 -9.32 15.04
N ALA A 48 -4.43 -8.09 15.52
CA ALA A 48 -3.39 -7.18 16.02
C ALA A 48 -2.79 -7.62 17.36
N ALA A 49 -3.56 -8.31 18.21
CA ALA A 49 -3.02 -8.92 19.41
C ALA A 49 -2.08 -10.10 19.08
N ASP A 50 -2.34 -10.79 17.97
CA ASP A 50 -1.48 -11.88 17.47
C ASP A 50 -0.17 -11.39 16.81
N VAL A 51 -0.10 -10.13 16.33
CA VAL A 51 1.15 -9.53 15.84
C VAL A 51 2.22 -9.42 16.94
N VAL A 52 1.80 -9.46 18.20
CA VAL A 52 2.69 -9.37 19.38
C VAL A 52 3.07 -10.76 19.94
N ALA A 53 2.51 -11.86 19.40
CA ALA A 53 2.88 -13.21 19.82
C ALA A 53 4.19 -13.66 19.16
N ALA A 54 5.29 -13.68 19.91
CA ALA A 54 6.57 -14.20 19.42
C ALA A 54 6.41 -15.63 18.85
N PRO A 55 7.09 -15.98 17.74
CA PRO A 55 6.95 -17.30 17.12
C PRO A 55 7.31 -18.42 18.10
N ARG A 56 6.64 -19.57 17.97
CA ARG A 56 6.97 -20.80 18.72
C ARG A 56 8.42 -21.24 18.45
N PRO A 57 9.06 -22.00 19.35
CA PRO A 57 10.41 -22.51 19.13
C PRO A 57 10.55 -23.25 17.78
N GLY A 58 11.63 -22.95 17.06
CA GLY A 58 11.89 -23.48 15.71
C GLY A 58 11.05 -22.86 14.58
N ARG A 59 10.35 -21.75 14.83
CA ARG A 59 9.53 -21.04 13.82
C ARG A 59 9.99 -19.60 13.63
N SER A 60 9.59 -19.03 12.51
CA SER A 60 9.73 -17.60 12.23
C SER A 60 8.38 -17.00 11.84
N ALA A 61 8.22 -15.71 12.14
CA ALA A 61 7.07 -14.91 11.76
C ALA A 61 7.55 -13.58 11.15
N LEU A 62 6.73 -13.01 10.28
CA LEU A 62 6.89 -11.63 9.83
C LEU A 62 5.95 -10.77 10.64
N VAL A 63 6.46 -9.65 11.17
CA VAL A 63 5.70 -8.68 11.94
C VAL A 63 6.00 -7.28 11.43
N VAL A 64 5.17 -6.34 11.88
CA VAL A 64 5.32 -4.93 11.59
C VAL A 64 5.78 -4.23 12.85
N GLU A 65 6.98 -3.66 12.83
CA GLU A 65 7.52 -2.86 13.93
C GLU A 65 7.94 -1.49 13.38
N SER A 66 7.42 -0.40 13.96
CA SER A 66 7.75 0.97 13.54
C SER A 66 7.62 1.23 12.03
N SER A 67 6.54 0.69 11.43
CA SER A 67 6.31 0.73 9.97
C SER A 67 7.43 0.09 9.13
N CYS A 68 8.20 -0.82 9.70
CA CYS A 68 9.15 -1.71 9.02
C CYS A 68 8.71 -3.17 9.18
N LEU A 69 8.95 -3.97 8.15
CA LEU A 69 8.74 -5.41 8.19
C LEU A 69 9.94 -6.01 8.90
N VAL A 70 9.68 -6.74 9.98
CA VAL A 70 10.71 -7.40 10.78
C VAL A 70 10.44 -8.89 10.77
N ARG A 71 11.49 -9.68 10.52
CA ARG A 71 11.44 -11.11 10.70
C ARG A 71 11.82 -11.43 12.15
N LEU A 72 10.89 -12.05 12.85
CA LEU A 72 11.13 -12.69 14.14
C LEU A 72 11.46 -14.16 13.88
N ALA A 73 12.53 -14.67 14.45
CA ALA A 73 12.87 -16.09 14.42
C ALA A 73 13.16 -16.57 15.83
N ARG A 74 12.49 -17.64 16.27
CA ARG A 74 12.79 -18.29 17.54
C ARG A 74 13.46 -19.63 17.27
N ASP A 75 14.64 -19.83 17.82
CA ASP A 75 15.34 -21.11 17.70
C ASP A 75 14.67 -22.19 18.58
N ARG A 76 15.24 -23.41 18.61
CA ARG A 76 14.70 -24.50 19.45
C ARG A 76 15.01 -24.33 20.93
N ALA A 77 16.06 -23.58 21.29
CA ALA A 77 16.41 -23.26 22.67
C ALA A 77 15.51 -22.16 23.25
N GLY A 78 14.74 -21.48 22.39
CA GLY A 78 13.81 -20.43 22.76
C GLY A 78 14.34 -19.00 22.57
N GLU A 79 15.56 -18.85 22.05
CA GLU A 79 16.18 -17.56 21.78
C GLU A 79 15.51 -16.86 20.58
N LEU A 80 15.18 -15.58 20.73
CA LEU A 80 14.45 -14.79 19.75
C LEU A 80 15.38 -13.82 19.02
N THR A 81 15.56 -14.01 17.71
CA THR A 81 16.26 -13.10 16.81
C THR A 81 15.29 -12.17 16.09
N ARG A 82 15.69 -10.91 15.91
CA ARG A 82 14.95 -9.87 15.17
C ARG A 82 15.81 -9.39 14.00
N GLN A 83 15.25 -9.43 12.80
CA GLN A 83 15.94 -8.99 11.60
C GLN A 83 15.05 -8.02 10.82
N PRO A 84 15.42 -6.73 10.70
CA PRO A 84 14.76 -5.81 9.79
C PRO A 84 14.85 -6.33 8.35
N ILE A 85 13.72 -6.40 7.66
CA ILE A 85 13.62 -6.79 6.25
C ILE A 85 13.47 -5.55 5.36
N THR A 86 12.84 -4.49 5.88
CA THR A 86 12.70 -3.21 5.22
C THR A 86 13.36 -2.10 6.05
N HIS A 87 13.90 -1.10 5.36
CA HIS A 87 14.59 0.05 5.96
C HIS A 87 13.87 1.37 5.71
N GLY A 88 12.91 1.39 4.77
CA GLY A 88 12.01 2.51 4.54
C GLY A 88 10.66 2.08 3.99
N TRP A 89 9.72 3.02 3.90
CA TRP A 89 8.37 2.74 3.43
C TRP A 89 8.31 2.17 2.01
N ALA A 90 9.21 2.62 1.12
CA ALA A 90 9.20 2.15 -0.26
C ALA A 90 9.58 0.67 -0.35
N ASP A 91 10.36 0.14 0.59
CA ASP A 91 10.74 -1.28 0.63
C ASP A 91 9.54 -2.21 0.87
N TRP A 92 8.45 -1.70 1.44
CA TRP A 92 7.19 -2.44 1.62
C TRP A 92 6.37 -2.60 0.35
N VAL A 93 6.67 -1.84 -0.68
CA VAL A 93 5.82 -1.74 -1.85
C VAL A 93 6.40 -2.60 -2.95
N ASP A 94 5.70 -3.67 -3.29
CA ASP A 94 6.05 -4.49 -4.45
C ASP A 94 5.63 -3.82 -5.75
N GLY A 95 4.59 -3.00 -5.71
CA GLY A 95 4.14 -2.21 -6.85
C GLY A 95 3.01 -1.27 -6.49
N TRP A 96 2.61 -0.43 -7.44
CA TRP A 96 1.42 0.39 -7.29
C TRP A 96 0.80 0.74 -8.65
N ALA A 97 -0.46 1.17 -8.61
CA ALA A 97 -1.27 1.45 -9.78
C ALA A 97 -2.11 2.71 -9.60
N VAL A 98 -2.51 3.30 -10.73
CA VAL A 98 -3.38 4.49 -10.81
C VAL A 98 -4.64 4.15 -11.59
N ASP A 99 -5.78 4.51 -11.01
CA ASP A 99 -7.09 4.54 -11.65
C ASP A 99 -7.57 6.01 -11.70
N PRO A 100 -7.59 6.62 -12.89
CA PRO A 100 -7.98 8.01 -13.06
C PRO A 100 -9.50 8.24 -13.06
N GLY A 101 -10.33 7.20 -12.89
CA GLY A 101 -11.78 7.27 -13.01
C GLY A 101 -12.30 7.01 -14.43
N THR A 102 -13.61 7.20 -14.63
CA THR A 102 -14.24 7.07 -15.95
C THR A 102 -14.26 8.41 -16.68
N ALA A 103 -14.22 8.35 -18.02
CA ALA A 103 -14.48 9.51 -18.87
C ALA A 103 -15.99 9.82 -19.01
N ASP A 104 -16.86 9.04 -18.34
CA ASP A 104 -18.30 9.17 -18.49
C ASP A 104 -18.79 10.50 -17.90
N PRO A 105 -19.38 11.39 -18.72
CA PRO A 105 -19.89 12.66 -18.23
C PRO A 105 -21.01 12.42 -17.20
N GLY A 106 -20.81 12.92 -15.97
CA GLY A 106 -21.76 12.78 -14.86
C GLY A 106 -21.28 11.89 -13.70
N THR A 107 -20.19 11.13 -13.87
CA THR A 107 -19.57 10.41 -12.74
C THR A 107 -18.34 11.19 -12.26
N ALA A 108 -18.50 11.92 -11.16
CA ALA A 108 -17.53 12.92 -10.73
C ALA A 108 -16.26 12.35 -10.12
N ASP A 109 -16.24 11.10 -9.63
CA ASP A 109 -15.08 10.45 -9.03
C ASP A 109 -15.22 8.92 -9.15
N PRO A 110 -14.12 8.15 -9.25
CA PRO A 110 -14.18 6.68 -9.19
C PRO A 110 -14.82 6.21 -7.86
N PRO A 111 -15.87 5.36 -7.89
CA PRO A 111 -16.57 4.96 -6.67
C PRO A 111 -15.68 4.09 -5.77
N PRO A 112 -15.70 4.31 -4.44
CA PRO A 112 -15.01 3.42 -3.50
C PRO A 112 -15.50 1.98 -3.65
N GLY A 113 -14.58 1.01 -3.71
CA GLY A 113 -14.93 -0.42 -3.85
C GLY A 113 -15.42 -0.84 -5.25
N GLY A 114 -15.56 0.10 -6.19
CA GLY A 114 -15.82 -0.21 -7.60
C GLY A 114 -14.60 -0.84 -8.28
N VAL A 115 -14.83 -1.37 -9.49
CA VAL A 115 -13.77 -1.92 -10.34
C VAL A 115 -12.64 -0.89 -10.49
N PHE A 116 -11.42 -1.30 -10.14
CA PHE A 116 -10.23 -0.46 -10.30
C PHE A 116 -9.79 -0.52 -11.76
N ARG A 117 -9.92 0.59 -12.47
CA ARG A 117 -9.58 0.71 -13.89
C ARG A 117 -8.15 1.19 -14.04
N THR A 118 -7.21 0.25 -14.02
CA THR A 118 -5.78 0.55 -14.14
C THR A 118 -5.49 1.29 -15.46
N ALA A 119 -5.07 2.55 -15.36
CA ALA A 119 -4.50 3.29 -16.50
C ALA A 119 -2.98 3.14 -16.55
N TRP A 120 -2.35 2.94 -15.40
CA TRP A 120 -0.92 2.70 -15.27
C TRP A 120 -0.63 1.90 -14.00
N GLU A 121 0.39 1.05 -14.06
CA GLU A 121 0.93 0.33 -12.91
C GLU A 121 2.43 0.08 -13.07
N THR A 122 3.10 -0.10 -11.94
CA THR A 122 4.49 -0.56 -11.87
C THR A 122 4.63 -1.61 -10.77
N THR A 123 5.48 -2.60 -11.02
CA THR A 123 5.81 -3.67 -10.06
C THR A 123 7.31 -3.92 -10.11
N ARG A 124 7.93 -4.08 -8.95
CA ARG A 124 9.33 -4.48 -8.81
C ARG A 124 9.53 -5.84 -9.46
N THR A 125 10.64 -5.99 -10.18
CA THR A 125 11.05 -7.29 -10.71
C THR A 125 12.21 -7.82 -9.87
N GLY A 126 12.35 -9.14 -9.77
CA GLY A 126 13.39 -9.74 -8.90
C GLY A 126 14.84 -9.33 -9.22
N ARG A 127 15.11 -8.77 -10.40
CA ARG A 127 16.44 -8.26 -10.80
C ARG A 127 16.62 -6.75 -10.55
N ASP A 128 15.55 -5.96 -10.58
CA ASP A 128 15.57 -4.53 -10.30
C ASP A 128 14.50 -4.17 -9.25
N ARG A 129 14.97 -3.82 -8.05
CA ARG A 129 14.13 -3.45 -6.91
C ARG A 129 13.77 -1.96 -6.89
N ARG A 130 14.13 -1.20 -7.93
CA ARG A 130 13.69 0.19 -8.05
C ARG A 130 12.17 0.24 -8.21
N LEU A 131 11.57 1.20 -7.53
CA LEU A 131 10.15 1.50 -7.63
C LEU A 131 10.03 2.96 -8.08
N ASP A 132 9.39 3.20 -9.22
CA ASP A 132 9.09 4.55 -9.66
C ASP A 132 8.06 5.15 -8.72
N LEU A 133 8.41 6.26 -8.06
CA LEU A 133 7.51 6.93 -7.11
C LEU A 133 6.60 7.95 -7.81
N ALA A 134 6.67 8.05 -9.13
CA ALA A 134 5.83 8.91 -9.94
C ALA A 134 5.33 8.13 -11.17
N SER A 135 4.06 8.32 -11.51
CA SER A 135 3.52 7.81 -12.77
C SER A 135 4.02 8.68 -13.94
N PRO A 136 4.04 8.16 -15.18
CA PRO A 136 3.95 9.02 -16.35
C PRO A 136 2.62 9.80 -16.35
N PRO A 137 2.47 10.82 -17.21
CA PRO A 137 1.17 11.47 -17.40
C PRO A 137 0.13 10.44 -17.84
N VAL A 138 -0.92 10.27 -17.05
CA VAL A 138 -2.07 9.42 -17.39
C VAL A 138 -3.27 10.30 -17.75
N PRO A 139 -4.23 9.82 -18.58
CA PRO A 139 -5.45 10.56 -18.86
C PRO A 139 -6.15 10.95 -17.56
N ALA A 140 -6.58 12.21 -17.46
CA ALA A 140 -7.30 12.68 -16.29
C ALA A 140 -8.79 12.76 -16.58
N ALA A 141 -9.61 12.05 -15.79
CA ALA A 141 -11.07 12.17 -15.90
C ALA A 141 -11.53 13.61 -15.65
N ALA A 142 -12.79 13.91 -16.01
CA ALA A 142 -13.40 15.21 -15.71
C ALA A 142 -13.52 15.47 -14.19
N GLY A 143 -13.43 14.39 -13.40
CA GLY A 143 -13.45 14.41 -11.95
C GLY A 143 -12.27 15.11 -11.27
N GLY A 144 -12.40 15.27 -9.96
CA GLY A 144 -11.42 15.95 -9.11
C GLY A 144 -10.50 15.01 -8.34
N THR A 145 -10.62 13.69 -8.51
CA THR A 145 -9.83 12.70 -7.78
C THR A 145 -9.28 11.58 -8.67
N VAL A 146 -8.25 10.91 -8.16
CA VAL A 146 -7.72 9.65 -8.68
C VAL A 146 -7.68 8.61 -7.57
N ARG A 147 -7.78 7.33 -7.93
CA ARG A 147 -7.51 6.21 -7.03
C ARG A 147 -6.09 5.71 -7.22
N VAL A 148 -5.43 5.44 -6.10
CA VAL A 148 -4.10 4.87 -6.05
C VAL A 148 -4.19 3.54 -5.33
N ARG A 149 -3.60 2.49 -5.89
CA ARG A 149 -3.52 1.16 -5.27
C ARG A 149 -2.07 0.79 -5.04
N VAL A 150 -1.75 0.34 -3.83
CA VAL A 150 -0.44 -0.22 -3.46
C VAL A 150 -0.56 -1.72 -3.28
N PHE A 151 0.45 -2.45 -3.75
CA PHE A 151 0.61 -3.89 -3.58
C PHE A 151 1.72 -4.16 -2.58
N ASP A 152 1.45 -4.98 -1.57
CA ASP A 152 2.47 -5.44 -0.62
C ASP A 152 3.06 -6.82 -1.02
N PRO A 153 4.26 -7.18 -0.52
CA PRO A 153 4.93 -8.45 -0.80
C PRO A 153 4.17 -9.71 -0.42
N LEU A 154 3.08 -9.57 0.34
CA LEU A 154 2.28 -10.67 0.84
C LEU A 154 0.96 -10.81 0.07
N GLY A 155 0.81 -10.06 -1.02
CA GLY A 155 -0.34 -10.10 -1.91
C GLY A 155 -1.50 -9.20 -1.50
N GLY A 156 -1.34 -8.40 -0.44
CA GLY A 156 -2.34 -7.42 -0.02
C GLY A 156 -2.45 -6.24 -0.98
N ARG A 157 -3.65 -5.66 -1.06
CA ARG A 157 -3.97 -4.54 -1.96
C ARG A 157 -4.64 -3.42 -1.19
N TRP A 158 -4.10 -2.22 -1.28
CA TRP A 158 -4.49 -1.08 -0.45
C TRP A 158 -4.80 0.12 -1.33
N ASP A 159 -6.05 0.59 -1.28
CA ASP A 159 -6.51 1.70 -2.11
C ASP A 159 -6.53 3.01 -1.30
N THR A 160 -6.30 4.12 -1.97
CA THR A 160 -6.59 5.46 -1.44
C THR A 160 -7.13 6.36 -2.54
N ILE A 161 -7.86 7.41 -2.16
CA ILE A 161 -8.34 8.45 -3.07
C ILE A 161 -7.54 9.71 -2.83
N CYS A 162 -6.91 10.21 -3.90
CA CYS A 162 -6.16 11.45 -3.91
C CYS A 162 -6.94 12.52 -4.67
N ARG A 163 -7.06 13.72 -4.09
CA ARG A 163 -7.57 14.89 -4.82
C ARG A 163 -6.51 15.39 -5.78
N ILE A 164 -6.94 15.72 -6.99
CA ILE A 164 -6.12 16.34 -8.00
C ILE A 164 -6.02 17.83 -7.68
N SER A 165 -4.78 18.33 -7.58
CA SER A 165 -4.44 19.76 -7.51
C SER A 165 -4.24 20.35 -8.90
#